data_AF-A0A968VUT7-F1
#
_entry.id   AF-A0A968VUT7-F1
#
_cell.length_a   1.000
_cell.length_b   1.000
_cell.length_c   1.000
_cell.angle_alpha   90.00
_cell.angle_beta   90.00
_cell.angle_gamma   90.00
#
_symmetry.space_group_name_H-M   'P 1'
#
loop_
_entity.id
_entity.type
_entity.pdbx_description
1 polymer ?
#
loop_
_entity_poly.entity_id
_entity_poly.type
_entity_poly.pdbx_seq_one_letter_code
_entity_poly.pdbx_strand_id
1 'polypeptide(L)'
;MTKKLPELPAGIRFEKVELSRLKSPVTEGRAFIHYLPQGLVDEAAIHIKGSGAQAWTIAIHPLTGKAELISKPVALKELKS
;
A
#
# COMPACT_ATOMS: atom_id res chain seq x y z
N MET A 1 -11.35 15.79 -17.25
CA MET A 1 -12.30 14.83 -16.66
C MET A 1 -11.76 14.38 -15.31
N THR A 2 -12.30 14.89 -14.20
CA THR A 2 -11.89 14.49 -12.85
C THR A 2 -12.62 13.20 -12.49
N LYS A 3 -11.93 12.06 -12.56
CA LYS A 3 -12.47 10.75 -12.17
C LYS A 3 -12.75 10.80 -10.66
N LYS A 4 -14.04 10.77 -10.26
CA LYS A 4 -14.43 10.71 -8.85
C LYS A 4 -13.81 9.46 -8.23
N LEU A 5 -12.97 9.64 -7.21
CA LEU A 5 -12.36 8.52 -6.52
C LEU A 5 -13.47 7.75 -5.79
N PRO A 6 -13.56 6.42 -5.94
CA PRO A 6 -14.50 5.63 -5.17
C PRO A 6 -14.17 5.79 -3.68
N GLU A 7 -15.20 6.02 -2.88
CA GLU A 7 -15.06 6.02 -1.42
C GLU A 7 -14.85 4.59 -0.93
N LEU A 8 -14.07 4.45 0.15
CA LEU A 8 -13.91 3.17 0.81
C LEU A 8 -15.24 2.73 1.43
N PRO A 9 -15.58 1.43 1.40
CA PRO A 9 -16.72 0.89 2.13
C PRO A 9 -16.65 1.24 3.62
N ALA A 10 -17.81 1.36 4.25
CA ALA A 10 -17.90 1.67 5.67
C ALA A 10 -17.10 0.65 6.52
N GLY A 11 -16.26 1.17 7.42
CA GLY A 11 -15.43 0.35 8.30
C GLY A 11 -14.06 -0.04 7.72
N ILE A 12 -13.75 0.34 6.48
CA ILE A 12 -12.42 0.14 5.88
C ILE A 12 -11.64 1.46 5.90
N ARG A 13 -10.41 1.42 6.38
CA ARG A 13 -9.49 2.56 6.39
C ARG A 13 -8.07 2.15 6.03
N PHE A 14 -7.34 3.08 5.41
CA PHE A 14 -5.88 2.98 5.32
C PHE A 14 -5.29 3.26 6.70
N GLU A 15 -4.51 2.32 7.23
CA GLU A 15 -3.84 2.46 8.53
C GLU A 15 -2.48 3.14 8.35
N LYS A 16 -1.70 2.68 7.37
CA LYS A 16 -0.41 3.25 7.00
C LYS A 16 0.03 2.78 5.63
N VAL A 17 0.92 3.54 5.00
CA VAL A 17 1.59 3.17 3.76
C VAL A 17 3.09 3.16 4.00
N GLU A 18 3.69 1.99 3.85
CA GLU A 18 5.14 1.83 3.87
C GLU A 18 5.67 1.93 2.44
N LEU A 19 6.69 2.76 2.24
CA LEU A 19 7.36 2.96 0.95
C LEU A 19 8.83 2.71 1.15
N SER A 20 9.47 1.93 0.27
CA SER A 20 10.90 1.60 0.39
C SER A 20 11.81 2.83 0.38
N ARG A 21 11.39 3.89 -0.34
CA ARG A 21 12.09 5.18 -0.40
C ARG A 21 11.97 6.03 0.86
N LEU A 22 11.01 5.74 1.74
CA LEU A 22 10.78 6.49 2.98
C LEU A 22 11.24 5.67 4.18
N LYS A 23 11.96 6.29 5.11
CA LYS A 23 12.34 5.63 6.37
C LYS A 23 11.15 5.41 7.31
N SER A 24 10.13 6.27 7.22
CA SER A 24 8.95 6.22 8.09
C SER A 24 7.68 5.98 7.28
N PRO A 25 6.74 5.15 7.77
CA PRO A 25 5.46 4.95 7.14
C PRO A 25 4.66 6.25 7.09
N VAL A 26 3.90 6.43 6.02
CA VAL A 26 2.92 7.51 5.88
C VAL A 26 1.64 7.08 6.57
N THR A 27 1.30 7.71 7.69
CA THR A 27 0.08 7.44 8.47
C THR A 27 -1.02 8.47 8.21
N GLU A 28 -0.67 9.65 7.70
CA GLU A 28 -1.58 10.77 7.47
C GLU A 28 -1.24 11.50 6.17
N GLY A 29 -2.22 12.19 5.58
CA GLY A 29 -2.02 12.98 4.36
C GLY A 29 -2.12 12.14 3.08
N ARG A 30 -1.16 12.32 2.16
CA ARG A 30 -1.15 11.69 0.83
C ARG A 30 0.13 10.88 0.63
N ALA A 31 -0.01 9.64 0.22
CA ALA A 31 1.09 8.79 -0.22
C ALA A 31 1.06 8.62 -1.75
N PHE A 32 2.23 8.54 -2.36
CA PHE A 32 2.38 8.34 -3.81
C PHE A 32 3.33 7.18 -4.06
N ILE A 33 2.88 6.27 -4.93
CA ILE A 33 3.66 5.16 -5.48
C ILE A 33 4.01 5.56 -6.92
N HIS A 34 5.30 5.72 -7.19
CA HIS A 34 5.76 6.10 -8.52
C HIS A 34 6.01 4.87 -9.39
N TYR A 35 5.42 4.87 -10.57
CA TYR A 35 5.76 3.95 -11.66
C TYR A 35 6.73 4.69 -12.58
N LEU A 36 7.99 4.27 -12.57
CA LEU A 36 9.07 4.90 -13.33
C LEU A 36 9.04 4.40 -14.79
N PRO A 37 9.37 5.25 -15.78
CA PRO A 37 9.39 4.87 -17.20
C PRO A 37 10.32 3.68 -17.51
N GLN A 38 11.35 3.47 -16.69
CA GLN A 38 12.30 2.36 -16.80
C GLN A 38 11.73 0.99 -16.38
N GLY A 39 10.43 0.92 -16.05
CA GLY A 39 9.76 -0.33 -15.65
C GLY A 39 9.90 -0.69 -14.17
N LEU A 40 10.46 0.23 -13.36
CA LEU A 40 10.55 0.07 -11.90
C LEU A 40 9.35 0.74 -11.23
N VAL A 41 8.90 0.20 -10.11
CA VAL A 41 7.91 0.83 -9.24
C VAL A 41 8.48 1.03 -7.84
N ASP A 42 8.00 2.05 -7.13
CA ASP A 42 8.19 2.16 -5.70
C ASP A 42 7.62 0.91 -5.01
N GLU A 43 8.51 0.14 -4.38
CA GLU A 43 8.13 -0.94 -3.50
C GLU A 43 7.34 -0.38 -2.31
N ALA A 44 6.14 -0.92 -2.10
CA ALA A 44 5.20 -0.39 -1.11
C ALA A 44 4.43 -1.51 -0.40
N ALA A 45 4.14 -1.30 0.88
CA ALA A 45 3.15 -2.08 1.62
C ALA A 45 2.05 -1.15 2.13
N ILE A 46 0.84 -1.30 1.59
CA ILE A 46 -0.33 -0.53 1.99
C ILE A 46 -1.09 -1.35 3.02
N HIS A 47 -1.12 -0.88 4.26
CA HIS A 47 -1.86 -1.52 5.33
C HIS A 47 -3.29 -0.98 5.39
N ILE A 48 -4.25 -1.89 5.28
CA ILE A 48 -5.68 -1.61 5.29
C ILE A 48 -6.27 -2.32 6.50
N LYS A 49 -7.05 -1.58 7.28
CA LYS A 49 -7.77 -2.12 8.43
C LYS A 49 -9.26 -2.07 8.15
N GLY A 50 -9.91 -3.22 8.32
CA GLY A 50 -11.36 -3.36 8.22
C GLY A 50 -12.06 -3.21 9.56
N SER A 51 -13.33 -3.56 9.56
CA SER A 51 -14.14 -3.66 10.78
C SER A 51 -13.63 -4.79 11.68
N GLY A 52 -13.41 -4.48 12.95
CA GLY A 52 -12.95 -5.46 13.94
C GLY A 52 -11.47 -5.84 13.79
N ALA A 53 -11.19 -7.15 13.69
CA ALA A 53 -9.84 -7.72 13.63
C ALA A 53 -9.31 -7.94 12.19
N GLN A 54 -10.07 -7.53 11.17
CA GLN A 54 -9.67 -7.70 9.79
C GLN A 54 -8.56 -6.71 9.42
N ALA A 55 -7.47 -7.21 8.89
CA ALA A 55 -6.37 -6.42 8.36
C ALA A 55 -5.84 -7.05 7.07
N TRP A 56 -5.56 -6.21 6.10
CA TRP A 56 -4.99 -6.60 4.81
C TRP A 56 -3.76 -5.76 4.51
N THR A 57 -2.87 -6.33 3.72
CA THR A 57 -1.71 -5.63 3.18
C THR A 57 -1.74 -5.76 1.67
N ILE A 58 -1.67 -4.65 0.95
CA ILE A 58 -1.39 -4.66 -0.48
C ILE A 58 0.11 -4.45 -0.64
N ALA A 59 0.80 -5.51 -1.06
CA ALA A 59 2.23 -5.50 -1.35
C ALA A 59 2.46 -5.16 -2.82
N ILE A 60 3.35 -4.22 -3.11
CA ILE A 60 3.73 -3.81 -4.46
C ILE A 60 5.17 -4.21 -4.71
N HIS A 61 5.39 -5.08 -5.69
CA HIS A 61 6.71 -5.57 -6.05
C HIS A 61 7.46 -4.57 -6.97
N PRO A 62 8.69 -4.14 -6.60
CA PRO A 62 9.43 -3.09 -7.33
C PRO A 62 9.80 -3.46 -8.76
N LEU A 63 10.07 -4.74 -9.02
CA LEU A 63 10.58 -5.25 -10.28
C LEU A 63 9.48 -5.64 -11.26
N THR A 64 8.36 -6.16 -10.76
CA THR A 64 7.27 -6.68 -11.61
C THR A 64 6.10 -5.71 -11.71
N GLY A 65 6.03 -4.70 -10.84
CA GLY A 65 4.88 -3.80 -10.75
C GLY A 65 3.62 -4.48 -10.20
N LYS A 66 3.68 -5.77 -9.85
CA LYS A 66 2.52 -6.54 -9.39
C LYS A 66 2.11 -6.10 -8.00
N ALA A 67 0.80 -5.94 -7.83
CA ALA A 67 0.17 -5.77 -6.52
C ALA A 67 -0.39 -7.11 -6.05
N GLU A 68 -0.01 -7.54 -4.85
CA GLU A 68 -0.50 -8.74 -4.19
C GLU A 68 -1.32 -8.36 -2.96
N LEU A 69 -2.47 -9.01 -2.76
CA LEU A 69 -3.32 -8.81 -1.60
C LEU A 69 -3.08 -9.91 -0.57
N ILE A 70 -2.58 -9.52 0.60
CA ILE A 70 -2.29 -10.41 1.72
C ILE A 70 -3.32 -10.17 2.82
N SER A 71 -4.03 -11.22 3.25
CA SER A 71 -5.05 -11.14 4.32
C SER A 71 -4.46 -11.08 5.74
N LYS A 72 -3.26 -10.53 5.87
CA LYS A 72 -2.52 -10.34 7.13
C LYS A 72 -1.78 -9.01 7.08
N PRO A 73 -1.56 -8.35 8.23
CA PRO A 73 -0.66 -7.22 8.32
C PRO A 73 0.78 -7.70 8.16
N VAL A 74 1.44 -7.35 7.06
CA VAL A 74 2.83 -7.74 6.76
C VAL A 74 3.62 -6.47 6.51
N ALA A 75 4.71 -6.26 7.26
CA ALA A 75 5.55 -5.08 7.05
C ALA A 75 6.34 -5.20 5.75
N LEU A 76 6.69 -4.07 5.15
CA LEU A 76 7.49 -4.03 3.91
C LEU A 76 8.83 -4.74 4.07
N LYS A 77 9.40 -4.75 5.28
CA LYS A 77 10.65 -5.44 5.60
C LYS A 77 10.53 -6.96 5.49
N GLU A 78 9.34 -7.52 5.75
CA GLU A 78 9.08 -8.97 5.69
C GLU A 78 8.82 -9.45 4.25
N LEU A 79 8.45 -8.53 3.34
CA LEU A 79 8.28 -8.82 1.91
C LEU A 79 9.61 -8.97 1.14
N LYS A 80 10.74 -8.62 1.77
CA LYS A 80 12.09 -8.70 1.19
C LYS A 80 12.82 -10.01 1.48
N SER A 81 12.19 -10.94 2.21
CA SER A 81 12.80 -12.21 2.62
C SER A 81 12.70 -13.29 1.55
#